data_AF-A0A5N7UBI8-F1
#
_entry.id   AF-A0A5N7UBI8-F1
#
_cell.length_a   1.000
_cell.length_b   1.000
_cell.length_c   1.000
_cell.angle_alpha   90.00
_cell.angle_beta   90.00
_cell.angle_gamma   90.00
#
_symmetry.space_group_name_H-M   'P 1'
#
loop_
_entity.id
_entity.type
_entity.pdbx_description
1 polymer ?
#
loop_
_entity_poly.entity_id
_entity_poly.type
_entity_poly.pdbx_seq_one_letter_code
_entity_poly.pdbx_strand_id
1 'polypeptide(L)'
;MNITTRYGDTFLKRMLNFVNDIYVDNEQIQAKKDETENQFLFIIAHLFIQSLEKAVLLGLPQQYQKHQERSQKVRGSINFNDYLKRNIPFQGKLTTTFREQIYVQEIVDVLYLALKKLESVFGKEIQSRLLGLSQLLKQQYSGRFVNHKTIQKAKRHQTINNPMYRSFKKVLEYAEIILLNKDLTPDYEKQNLPTSGYLFDIAELYEIYLGKLLSRNFPEWFVSGQVELPIYQKQFYRRSIFPDLIMKHKTSGKIIALDAKFKRIEMQNKDVDRADLHQIHSYAGYYQNDLVVSGLIYPLSKKINLDKSYSDSLYGNDNNNVRFIVDGVYVDENQTMDDLIESENRFVKRMTQLTSNY
;
A
#
# COMPACT_ATOMS: atom_id res chain seq x y z
N MET A 1 -19.22 -10.17 -7.88
CA MET A 1 -18.51 -9.47 -8.98
C MET A 1 -17.25 -10.27 -9.26
N ASN A 2 -17.09 -10.87 -10.44
CA ASN A 2 -15.86 -11.62 -10.76
C ASN A 2 -14.79 -10.60 -11.15
N ILE A 3 -13.79 -10.42 -10.30
CA ILE A 3 -12.56 -9.69 -10.67
C ILE A 3 -11.79 -10.64 -11.58
N THR A 4 -11.96 -10.52 -12.89
CA THR A 4 -11.18 -11.29 -13.84
C THR A 4 -9.88 -10.54 -14.14
N THR A 5 -8.74 -11.21 -13.94
CA THR A 5 -7.48 -10.69 -14.46
C THR A 5 -7.28 -11.20 -15.88
N ARG A 6 -6.51 -10.45 -16.68
CA ARG A 6 -6.07 -10.89 -18.02
C ARG A 6 -5.06 -12.04 -17.99
N TYR A 7 -4.80 -12.62 -16.82
CA TYR A 7 -3.92 -13.76 -16.59
C TYR A 7 -4.66 -14.91 -15.89
N GLY A 8 -5.99 -14.87 -15.87
CA GLY A 8 -6.84 -15.88 -15.25
C GLY A 8 -7.13 -15.64 -13.77
N ASP A 9 -8.23 -16.23 -13.30
CA ASP A 9 -8.67 -16.11 -11.91
C ASP A 9 -7.76 -16.91 -10.96
N THR A 10 -7.11 -17.97 -11.44
CA THR A 10 -6.16 -18.79 -10.67
C THR A 10 -4.98 -17.95 -10.20
N PHE A 11 -4.38 -17.16 -11.09
CA PHE A 11 -3.23 -16.32 -10.75
C PHE A 11 -3.61 -15.22 -9.78
N LEU A 12 -4.79 -14.58 -9.98
CA LEU A 12 -5.30 -13.62 -9.02
C LEU A 12 -5.41 -14.26 -7.64
N LYS A 13 -6.15 -15.38 -7.52
CA LYS A 13 -6.32 -16.12 -6.26
C LYS A 13 -4.99 -16.47 -5.60
N ARG A 14 -4.00 -16.90 -6.37
CA ARG A 14 -2.65 -17.18 -5.85
C ARG A 14 -2.00 -15.93 -5.27
N MET A 15 -2.02 -14.80 -5.98
CA MET A 15 -1.53 -13.52 -5.45
C MET A 15 -2.27 -13.13 -4.16
N LEU A 16 -3.60 -13.32 -4.11
CA LEU A 16 -4.40 -13.04 -2.90
C LEU A 16 -3.96 -13.92 -1.72
N ASN A 17 -3.78 -15.22 -1.95
CA ASN A 17 -3.35 -16.16 -0.91
C ASN A 17 -1.99 -15.79 -0.33
N PHE A 18 -1.05 -15.33 -1.16
CA PHE A 18 0.23 -14.80 -0.67
C PHE A 18 0.05 -13.57 0.20
N VAL A 19 -0.73 -12.57 -0.24
CA VAL A 19 -1.00 -11.36 0.57
C VAL A 19 -1.63 -11.69 1.91
N ASN A 20 -2.50 -12.69 1.95
CA ASN A 20 -3.28 -12.98 3.15
C ASN A 20 -2.59 -13.93 4.15
N ASP A 21 -1.48 -14.59 3.77
CA ASP A 21 -0.80 -15.63 4.59
C ASP A 21 -1.70 -16.84 4.96
N ILE A 22 -2.85 -17.03 4.27
CA ILE A 22 -3.91 -17.98 4.70
C ILE A 22 -3.70 -19.43 4.23
N TYR A 23 -2.98 -19.69 3.13
CA TYR A 23 -2.90 -21.06 2.57
C TYR A 23 -1.46 -21.49 2.31
N VAL A 24 -0.89 -22.25 3.25
CA VAL A 24 0.30 -23.09 3.06
C VAL A 24 -0.08 -24.59 2.97
N ASP A 25 -1.34 -24.97 3.22
CA ASP A 25 -1.78 -26.37 3.07
C ASP A 25 -2.58 -26.60 1.78
N ASN A 26 -2.08 -27.57 1.01
CA ASN A 26 -2.50 -27.96 -0.33
C ASN A 26 -3.77 -28.84 -0.31
N GLU A 27 -4.95 -28.25 -0.21
CA GLU A 27 -6.18 -28.97 -0.59
C GLU A 27 -7.00 -28.16 -1.61
N GLN A 28 -7.30 -28.81 -2.73
CA GLN A 28 -8.15 -28.29 -3.80
C GLN A 28 -9.60 -28.18 -3.29
N ILE A 29 -9.95 -27.03 -2.71
CA ILE A 29 -11.35 -26.72 -2.41
C ILE A 29 -11.93 -25.95 -3.60
N GLN A 30 -13.01 -26.49 -4.17
CA GLN A 30 -13.80 -25.81 -5.19
C GLN A 30 -14.29 -24.48 -4.63
N ALA A 31 -13.76 -23.37 -5.17
CA ALA A 31 -14.05 -22.02 -4.70
C ALA A 31 -15.56 -21.75 -4.69
N LYS A 32 -16.16 -21.71 -3.50
CA LYS A 32 -17.51 -21.17 -3.32
C LYS A 32 -17.45 -19.65 -3.49
N LYS A 33 -18.53 -19.07 -4.02
CA LYS A 33 -18.68 -17.61 -4.26
C LYS A 33 -18.29 -16.78 -3.02
N ASP A 34 -18.62 -17.29 -1.83
CA ASP A 34 -18.39 -16.66 -0.52
C ASP A 34 -16.90 -16.61 -0.13
N GLU A 35 -16.04 -17.51 -0.64
CA GLU A 35 -14.60 -17.50 -0.32
C GLU A 35 -13.86 -16.41 -1.08
N THR A 36 -14.17 -16.21 -2.36
CA THR A 36 -13.58 -15.14 -3.20
C THR A 36 -13.90 -13.74 -2.68
N GLU A 37 -15.10 -13.57 -2.15
CA GLU A 37 -15.54 -12.36 -1.48
C GLU A 37 -14.73 -12.05 -0.22
N ASN A 38 -14.56 -13.07 0.63
CA ASN A 38 -13.74 -12.95 1.84
C ASN A 38 -12.28 -12.65 1.47
N GLN A 39 -11.73 -13.31 0.45
CA GLN A 39 -10.37 -13.05 -0.03
C GLN A 39 -10.18 -11.62 -0.52
N PHE A 40 -11.14 -11.03 -1.25
CA PHE A 40 -11.05 -9.62 -1.66
C PHE A 40 -11.05 -8.67 -0.46
N LEU A 41 -11.97 -8.91 0.49
CA LEU A 41 -12.04 -8.11 1.71
C LEU A 41 -10.74 -8.21 2.52
N PHE A 42 -10.10 -9.38 2.57
CA PHE A 42 -8.78 -9.57 3.19
C PHE A 42 -7.69 -8.70 2.55
N ILE A 43 -7.63 -8.61 1.21
CA ILE A 43 -6.62 -7.77 0.55
C ILE A 43 -6.86 -6.30 0.87
N ILE A 44 -8.12 -5.86 0.75
CA ILE A 44 -8.48 -4.47 1.02
C ILE A 44 -8.17 -4.15 2.48
N ALA A 45 -8.38 -5.10 3.41
CA ALA A 45 -7.96 -4.98 4.80
C ALA A 45 -6.45 -4.80 4.93
N HIS A 46 -5.65 -5.62 4.25
CA HIS A 46 -4.18 -5.52 4.29
C HIS A 46 -3.68 -4.18 3.72
N LEU A 47 -4.16 -3.80 2.54
CA LEU A 47 -3.82 -2.53 1.89
C LEU A 47 -4.26 -1.32 2.72
N PHE A 48 -5.44 -1.39 3.33
CA PHE A 48 -5.94 -0.39 4.26
C PHE A 48 -5.01 -0.23 5.44
N ILE A 49 -4.64 -1.33 6.11
CA ILE A 49 -3.77 -1.31 7.29
C ILE A 49 -2.40 -0.75 6.93
N GLN A 50 -1.77 -1.26 5.87
CA GLN A 50 -0.46 -0.80 5.43
C GLN A 50 -0.47 0.69 5.04
N SER A 51 -1.51 1.12 4.31
CA SER A 51 -1.67 2.53 3.94
C SER A 51 -1.92 3.42 5.15
N LEU A 52 -2.70 2.94 6.13
CA LEU A 52 -3.00 3.65 7.36
C LEU A 52 -1.76 3.78 8.25
N GLU A 53 -0.98 2.70 8.41
CA GLU A 53 0.30 2.72 9.13
C GLU A 53 1.24 3.80 8.57
N LYS A 54 1.43 3.79 7.24
CA LYS A 54 2.25 4.80 6.55
C LYS A 54 1.69 6.22 6.73
N ALA A 55 0.37 6.40 6.61
CA ALA A 55 -0.26 7.71 6.70
C ALA A 55 -0.16 8.33 8.11
N VAL A 56 -0.21 7.50 9.14
CA VAL A 56 -0.26 7.93 10.55
C VAL A 56 1.08 8.39 11.09
N LEU A 57 2.20 8.05 10.42
CA LEU A 57 3.54 8.56 10.79
C LEU A 57 3.59 10.10 10.87
N LEU A 58 2.75 10.80 10.09
CA LEU A 58 2.64 12.25 10.08
C LEU A 58 1.51 12.80 10.98
N GLY A 59 0.85 11.92 11.75
CA GLY A 59 -0.28 12.23 12.61
C GLY A 59 -1.64 12.11 11.92
N LEU A 60 -2.72 12.03 12.72
CA LEU A 60 -4.09 12.03 12.21
C LEU A 60 -4.50 13.43 11.73
N PRO A 61 -5.36 13.55 10.71
CA PRO A 61 -5.80 14.85 10.19
C PRO A 61 -6.49 15.71 11.26
N GLN A 62 -5.92 16.89 11.49
CA GLN A 62 -6.43 17.90 12.39
C GLN A 62 -6.74 19.21 11.66
N GLN A 63 -7.67 19.99 12.21
CA GLN A 63 -8.01 21.33 11.77
C GLN A 63 -7.99 22.31 12.93
N TYR A 64 -7.64 23.56 12.62
CA TYR A 64 -7.72 24.64 13.60
C TYR A 64 -9.17 25.05 13.80
N GLN A 65 -9.66 24.90 15.02
CA GLN A 65 -10.95 25.44 15.44
C GLN A 65 -10.71 26.65 16.35
N LYS A 66 -11.47 27.72 16.10
CA LYS A 66 -11.44 28.92 16.93
C LYS A 66 -12.38 28.72 18.11
N HIS A 67 -11.83 28.77 19.31
CA HIS A 67 -12.59 28.70 20.56
C HIS A 67 -12.64 30.07 21.20
N GLN A 68 -13.76 30.36 21.86
CA GLN A 68 -13.90 31.50 22.73
C GLN A 68 -14.36 30.98 24.09
N GLU A 69 -13.57 31.26 25.12
CA GLU A 69 -13.81 30.76 26.47
C GLU A 69 -13.68 31.91 27.47
N ARG A 70 -14.53 31.92 28.49
CA ARG A 70 -14.41 32.81 29.65
C ARG A 70 -13.84 32.04 30.82
N SER A 71 -12.56 32.24 31.10
CA SER A 71 -11.87 31.51 32.18
C SER A 71 -10.92 32.42 32.95
N GLN A 72 -10.34 31.90 34.03
CA GLN A 72 -9.26 32.59 34.77
C GLN A 72 -7.92 32.48 34.04
N LYS A 73 -7.76 31.47 33.18
CA LYS A 73 -6.55 31.24 32.39
C LYS A 73 -6.65 31.96 31.06
N VAL A 74 -5.69 32.81 30.78
CA VAL A 74 -5.61 33.51 29.50
C VAL A 74 -5.00 32.60 28.45
N ARG A 75 -5.75 32.30 27.38
CA ARG A 75 -5.26 31.55 26.22
C ARG A 75 -5.51 32.33 24.94
N GLY A 76 -4.47 32.58 24.16
CA GLY A 76 -4.59 33.36 22.91
C GLY A 76 -4.94 34.83 23.14
N SER A 77 -5.78 35.41 22.29
CA SER A 77 -6.11 36.84 22.30
C SER A 77 -7.26 37.16 23.25
N ILE A 78 -7.11 38.18 24.09
CA ILE A 78 -8.16 38.68 24.98
C ILE A 78 -9.21 39.46 24.18
N ASN A 79 -10.50 39.21 24.44
CA ASN A 79 -11.58 40.03 23.91
C ASN A 79 -11.77 41.28 24.77
N PHE A 80 -11.04 42.35 24.43
CA PHE A 80 -11.11 43.62 25.14
C PHE A 80 -12.50 44.26 25.13
N ASN A 81 -13.26 44.10 24.05
CA ASN A 81 -14.63 44.64 23.97
C ASN A 81 -15.57 43.98 24.99
N ASP A 82 -15.45 42.65 25.19
CA ASP A 82 -16.22 41.96 26.23
C ASP A 82 -15.73 42.33 27.64
N TYR A 83 -14.41 42.55 27.81
CA TYR A 83 -13.84 43.03 29.07
C TYR A 83 -14.40 44.39 29.48
N LEU A 84 -14.36 45.39 28.59
CA LEU A 84 -14.84 46.75 28.88
C LEU A 84 -16.34 46.77 29.24
N LYS A 85 -17.14 45.87 28.65
CA LYS A 85 -18.59 45.82 28.87
C LYS A 85 -19.01 45.12 30.16
N ARG A 86 -18.25 44.12 30.62
CA ARG A 86 -18.71 43.16 31.65
C ARG A 86 -17.75 42.95 32.81
N ASN A 87 -16.51 43.40 32.71
CA ASN A 87 -15.44 43.04 33.64
C ASN A 87 -14.74 44.26 34.24
N ILE A 88 -15.48 45.37 34.41
CA ILE A 88 -15.03 46.54 35.18
C ILE A 88 -15.98 46.72 36.38
N PRO A 89 -15.49 46.66 37.64
CA PRO A 89 -14.13 46.27 38.02
C PRO A 89 -13.83 44.79 37.71
N PHE A 90 -12.54 44.42 37.65
CA PHE A 90 -12.10 43.09 37.24
C PHE A 90 -12.69 41.97 38.10
N GLN A 91 -13.36 41.00 37.46
CA GLN A 91 -14.04 39.89 38.12
C GLN A 91 -13.24 38.58 38.15
N GLY A 92 -11.93 38.61 37.89
CA GLY A 92 -11.07 37.41 37.93
C GLY A 92 -11.18 36.49 36.72
N LYS A 93 -12.09 36.73 35.77
CA LYS A 93 -12.26 35.94 34.54
C LYS A 93 -12.15 36.83 33.30
N LEU A 94 -11.49 36.33 32.27
CA LEU A 94 -11.34 37.00 30.98
C LEU A 94 -11.91 36.13 29.88
N THR A 95 -12.57 36.78 28.93
CA THR A 95 -13.01 36.14 27.69
C THR A 95 -11.85 36.16 26.72
N THR A 96 -11.32 34.99 26.40
CA THR A 96 -10.19 34.82 25.50
C THR A 96 -10.57 34.00 24.29
N THR A 97 -9.89 34.25 23.19
CA THR A 97 -10.09 33.60 21.91
C THR A 97 -8.78 32.98 21.46
N PHE A 98 -8.79 31.67 21.23
CA PHE A 98 -7.61 30.93 20.82
C PHE A 98 -7.97 29.93 19.73
N ARG A 99 -6.94 29.37 19.09
CA ARG A 99 -7.09 28.31 18.10
C ARG A 99 -6.48 27.04 18.69
N GLU A 100 -7.25 25.96 18.67
CA GLU A 100 -6.78 24.63 19.04
C GLU A 100 -6.90 23.71 17.82
N GLN A 101 -5.98 22.76 17.72
CA GLN A 101 -6.03 21.73 16.70
C GLN A 101 -6.94 20.60 17.20
N ILE A 102 -7.98 20.32 16.44
CA ILE A 102 -8.96 19.28 16.75
C ILE A 102 -8.99 18.29 15.60
N TYR A 103 -9.12 17.00 15.92
CA TYR A 103 -9.27 15.96 14.91
C TYR A 103 -10.53 16.18 14.07
N VAL A 104 -10.41 15.91 12.77
CA VAL A 104 -11.55 15.91 11.87
C VAL A 104 -12.42 14.70 12.17
N GLN A 105 -13.59 14.94 12.75
CA GLN A 105 -14.46 13.90 13.29
C GLN A 105 -14.91 12.91 12.21
N GLU A 106 -15.26 13.38 11.02
CA GLU A 106 -15.68 12.49 9.93
C GLU A 106 -14.59 11.51 9.52
N ILE A 107 -13.31 11.92 9.59
CA ILE A 107 -12.17 11.05 9.28
C ILE A 107 -11.96 10.05 10.41
N VAL A 108 -11.97 10.50 11.67
CA VAL A 108 -11.83 9.63 12.84
C VAL A 108 -12.91 8.55 12.86
N ASP A 109 -14.18 8.94 12.66
CA ASP A 109 -15.32 8.02 12.68
C ASP A 109 -15.21 6.97 11.57
N VAL A 110 -14.84 7.37 10.36
CA VAL A 110 -14.63 6.46 9.22
C VAL A 110 -13.50 5.47 9.50
N LEU A 111 -12.35 5.94 9.97
CA LEU A 111 -11.20 5.06 10.25
C LEU A 111 -11.50 4.09 11.39
N TYR A 112 -12.12 4.57 12.48
CA TYR A 112 -12.48 3.74 13.62
C TYR A 112 -13.45 2.63 13.24
N LEU A 113 -14.53 2.95 12.54
CA LEU A 113 -15.52 1.96 12.14
C LEU A 113 -14.97 0.98 11.10
N ALA A 114 -14.08 1.42 10.20
CA ALA A 114 -13.42 0.53 9.26
C ALA A 114 -12.57 -0.50 10.01
N LEU A 115 -11.74 -0.06 10.95
CA LEU A 115 -10.95 -0.96 11.81
C LEU A 115 -11.84 -1.91 12.61
N LYS A 116 -12.90 -1.40 13.24
CA LYS A 116 -13.85 -2.21 14.03
C LYS A 116 -14.50 -3.30 13.16
N LYS A 117 -14.84 -2.98 11.91
CA LYS A 117 -15.39 -3.95 10.97
C LYS A 117 -14.37 -5.03 10.61
N LEU A 118 -13.12 -4.65 10.36
CA LEU A 118 -12.04 -5.61 10.13
C LEU A 118 -11.82 -6.53 11.34
N GLU A 119 -11.90 -6.00 12.57
CA GLU A 119 -11.82 -6.81 13.80
C GLU A 119 -12.90 -7.88 13.86
N SER A 120 -14.12 -7.53 13.44
CA SER A 120 -15.25 -8.45 13.46
C SER A 120 -15.14 -9.58 12.43
N VAL A 121 -14.44 -9.33 11.32
CA VAL A 121 -14.29 -10.30 10.22
C VAL A 121 -13.02 -11.14 10.39
N PHE A 122 -11.91 -10.54 10.83
CA PHE A 122 -10.58 -11.16 10.82
C PHE A 122 -10.02 -11.43 12.22
N GLY A 123 -10.74 -11.03 13.27
CA GLY A 123 -10.26 -11.12 14.64
C GLY A 123 -9.30 -10.00 15.03
N LYS A 124 -8.80 -10.06 16.27
CA LYS A 124 -8.00 -8.99 16.89
C LYS A 124 -6.56 -8.90 16.37
N GLU A 125 -6.05 -9.98 15.79
CA GLU A 125 -4.65 -10.06 15.33
C GLU A 125 -4.35 -9.06 14.22
N ILE A 126 -5.34 -8.78 13.36
CA ILE A 126 -5.18 -7.84 12.24
C ILE A 126 -4.91 -6.40 12.71
N GLN A 127 -5.35 -6.05 13.93
CA GLN A 127 -5.13 -4.74 14.52
C GLN A 127 -3.92 -4.68 15.46
N SER A 128 -3.21 -5.79 15.69
CA SER A 128 -2.10 -5.85 16.67
C SER A 128 -1.05 -4.76 16.44
N ARG A 129 -0.75 -4.47 15.17
CA ARG A 129 0.19 -3.41 14.74
C ARG A 129 -0.35 -1.99 14.90
N LEU A 130 -1.67 -1.83 14.95
CA LEU A 130 -2.37 -0.55 15.05
C LEU A 130 -3.05 -0.32 16.41
N LEU A 131 -2.71 -1.11 17.45
CA LEU A 131 -3.44 -1.11 18.73
C LEU A 131 -3.46 0.26 19.42
N GLY A 132 -2.34 1.00 19.40
CA GLY A 132 -2.29 2.36 19.96
C GLY A 132 -3.18 3.35 19.18
N LEU A 133 -3.23 3.20 17.86
CA LEU A 133 -4.08 4.04 17.00
C LEU A 133 -5.56 3.67 17.14
N SER A 134 -5.91 2.39 17.20
CA SER A 134 -7.29 1.97 17.38
C SER A 134 -7.85 2.45 18.72
N GLN A 135 -7.03 2.47 19.77
CA GLN A 135 -7.40 3.05 21.07
C GLN A 135 -7.60 4.57 21.01
N LEU A 136 -6.70 5.31 20.34
CA LEU A 136 -6.84 6.75 20.12
C LEU A 136 -8.13 7.07 19.36
N LEU A 137 -8.37 6.37 18.25
CA LEU A 137 -9.57 6.53 17.43
C LEU A 137 -10.84 6.20 18.23
N LYS A 138 -10.81 5.15 19.06
CA LYS A 138 -11.91 4.79 19.95
C LYS A 138 -12.24 5.87 20.97
N GLN A 139 -11.23 6.54 21.54
CA GLN A 139 -11.42 7.64 22.49
C GLN A 139 -12.03 8.88 21.84
N GLN A 140 -11.69 9.14 20.57
CA GLN A 140 -12.14 10.29 19.80
C GLN A 140 -13.41 10.01 18.97
N TYR A 141 -13.92 8.78 19.00
CA TYR A 141 -15.09 8.37 18.23
C TYR A 141 -16.35 9.08 18.70
N SER A 142 -17.10 9.65 17.75
CA SER A 142 -18.28 10.46 18.06
C SER A 142 -19.51 9.66 18.51
N GLY A 143 -19.45 8.32 18.46
CA GLY A 143 -20.59 7.45 18.75
C GLY A 143 -21.57 7.28 17.58
N ARG A 144 -21.35 7.97 16.45
CA ARG A 144 -22.28 8.01 15.32
C ARG A 144 -21.94 6.97 14.27
N PHE A 145 -22.97 6.34 13.71
CA PHE A 145 -22.81 5.49 12.53
C PHE A 145 -22.32 6.31 11.34
N VAL A 146 -21.36 5.74 10.62
CA VAL A 146 -20.87 6.31 9.36
C VAL A 146 -21.82 5.89 8.25
N ASN A 147 -22.48 6.86 7.63
CA ASN A 147 -23.24 6.65 6.39
C ASN A 147 -22.40 7.11 5.19
N HIS A 148 -22.89 6.86 3.98
CA HIS A 148 -22.21 7.28 2.75
C HIS A 148 -21.91 8.79 2.73
N LYS A 149 -22.80 9.63 3.30
CA LYS A 149 -22.56 11.09 3.39
C LYS A 149 -21.36 11.42 4.29
N THR A 150 -21.20 10.73 5.41
CA THR A 150 -20.05 10.90 6.31
C THR A 150 -18.75 10.50 5.62
N ILE A 151 -18.74 9.38 4.90
CA ILE A 151 -17.57 8.94 4.11
C ILE A 151 -17.19 9.99 3.05
N GLN A 152 -18.17 10.46 2.29
CA GLN A 152 -17.92 11.48 1.26
C GLN A 152 -17.47 12.82 1.86
N LYS A 153 -17.99 13.20 3.02
CA LYS A 153 -17.50 14.36 3.78
C LYS A 153 -16.04 14.18 4.21
N ALA A 154 -15.67 13.00 4.71
CA ALA A 154 -14.29 12.69 5.07
C ALA A 154 -13.38 12.81 3.83
N LYS A 155 -13.69 12.12 2.73
CA LYS A 155 -12.89 12.13 1.49
C LYS A 155 -12.71 13.53 0.87
N ARG A 156 -13.75 14.37 0.96
CA ARG A 156 -13.75 15.74 0.42
C ARG A 156 -13.29 16.79 1.45
N HIS A 157 -12.90 16.38 2.65
CA HIS A 157 -12.50 17.30 3.68
C HIS A 157 -11.22 18.04 3.27
N GLN A 158 -11.23 19.36 3.43
CA GLN A 158 -10.16 20.27 3.00
C GLN A 158 -8.80 19.96 3.63
N THR A 159 -8.76 19.38 4.84
CA THR A 159 -7.52 18.94 5.49
C THR A 159 -6.76 17.90 4.69
N ILE A 160 -7.43 17.06 3.90
CA ILE A 160 -6.80 15.99 3.12
C ILE A 160 -6.10 16.54 1.86
N ASN A 161 -6.42 17.77 1.46
CA ASN A 161 -5.68 18.45 0.40
C ASN A 161 -4.34 19.01 0.87
N ASN A 162 -4.08 19.05 2.19
CA ASN A 162 -2.78 19.37 2.73
C ASN A 162 -1.76 18.27 2.30
N PRO A 163 -0.60 18.62 1.73
CA PRO A 163 0.44 17.66 1.38
C PRO A 163 0.80 16.68 2.51
N MET A 164 0.76 17.13 3.76
CA MET A 164 1.06 16.31 4.94
C MET A 164 0.04 15.18 5.14
N TYR A 165 -1.22 15.38 4.78
CA TYR A 165 -2.30 14.40 4.97
C TYR A 165 -2.76 13.76 3.66
N ARG A 166 -2.02 13.96 2.56
CA ARG A 166 -2.42 13.47 1.23
C ARG A 166 -2.55 11.94 1.18
N SER A 167 -1.71 11.23 1.94
CA SER A 167 -1.74 9.77 2.08
C SER A 167 -3.10 9.24 2.57
N PHE A 168 -3.84 10.02 3.37
CA PHE A 168 -5.17 9.63 3.85
C PHE A 168 -6.23 9.53 2.75
N LYS A 169 -6.01 10.05 1.53
CA LYS A 169 -6.95 9.84 0.41
C LYS A 169 -7.14 8.36 0.10
N LYS A 170 -6.02 7.66 -0.08
CA LYS A 170 -5.99 6.21 -0.39
C LYS A 170 -6.53 5.39 0.78
N VAL A 171 -6.20 5.78 2.02
CA VAL A 171 -6.74 5.15 3.23
C VAL A 171 -8.26 5.25 3.30
N LEU A 172 -8.83 6.43 3.04
CA LEU A 172 -10.28 6.62 3.06
C LEU A 172 -11.01 5.93 1.91
N GLU A 173 -10.35 5.75 0.76
CA GLU A 173 -10.88 4.93 -0.34
C GLU A 173 -11.01 3.47 0.08
N TYR A 174 -10.00 2.89 0.72
CA TYR A 174 -10.12 1.53 1.26
C TYR A 174 -11.12 1.43 2.40
N ALA A 175 -11.15 2.43 3.30
CA ALA A 175 -12.13 2.48 4.38
C ALA A 175 -13.57 2.52 3.84
N GLU A 176 -13.81 3.24 2.74
CA GLU A 176 -15.10 3.26 2.05
C GLU A 176 -15.50 1.87 1.54
N ILE A 177 -14.59 1.14 0.90
CA ILE A 177 -14.83 -0.23 0.42
C ILE A 177 -15.20 -1.15 1.58
N ILE A 178 -14.40 -1.11 2.65
CA ILE A 178 -14.61 -1.93 3.86
C ILE A 178 -15.95 -1.60 4.48
N LEU A 179 -16.21 -0.33 4.78
CA LEU A 179 -17.40 0.10 5.51
C LEU A 179 -18.67 -0.14 4.73
N LEU A 180 -18.67 0.23 3.45
CA LEU A 180 -19.86 0.10 2.64
C LEU A 180 -20.22 -1.35 2.35
N ASN A 181 -19.32 -2.35 2.61
CA ASN A 181 -19.45 -3.77 2.18
C ASN A 181 -20.53 -3.85 1.12
N LYS A 182 -20.24 -3.43 -0.13
CA LYS A 182 -21.25 -3.56 -1.19
C LYS A 182 -21.84 -4.94 -0.99
N ASP A 183 -23.11 -5.01 -0.62
CA ASP A 183 -23.74 -6.25 -0.24
C ASP A 183 -23.37 -7.26 -1.32
N LEU A 184 -22.63 -8.28 -0.94
CA LEU A 184 -22.22 -9.30 -1.89
C LEU A 184 -23.36 -10.31 -2.11
N THR A 185 -24.49 -10.10 -1.45
CA THR A 185 -25.80 -10.59 -1.85
C THR A 185 -26.41 -9.72 -2.96
N PRO A 186 -26.87 -10.32 -4.06
CA PRO A 186 -27.46 -9.60 -5.18
C PRO A 186 -28.92 -9.23 -4.88
N ASP A 187 -29.16 -8.10 -4.22
CA ASP A 187 -30.42 -7.38 -4.41
C ASP A 187 -30.24 -6.34 -5.52
N TYR A 188 -30.18 -6.88 -6.74
CA TYR A 188 -30.43 -6.12 -7.95
C TYR A 188 -31.91 -5.73 -7.95
N GLU A 189 -32.23 -4.47 -7.65
CA GLU A 189 -33.26 -3.77 -8.42
C GLU A 189 -33.39 -2.27 -8.16
N LYS A 190 -32.86 -1.71 -7.06
CA LYS A 190 -33.06 -0.27 -6.79
C LYS A 190 -31.83 0.41 -6.24
N GLN A 191 -30.79 0.48 -7.06
CA GLN A 191 -29.93 1.67 -7.18
C GLN A 191 -28.90 1.40 -8.27
N ASN A 192 -29.04 2.09 -9.40
CA ASN A 192 -27.95 2.33 -10.33
C ASN A 192 -26.91 3.25 -9.65
N LEU A 193 -26.27 2.75 -8.59
CA LEU A 193 -24.96 3.23 -8.20
C LEU A 193 -24.02 2.52 -9.16
N PRO A 194 -23.45 3.23 -10.14
CA PRO A 194 -22.48 2.62 -11.02
C PRO A 194 -21.38 2.07 -10.11
N THR A 195 -21.29 0.76 -10.03
CA THR A 195 -20.12 0.04 -9.52
C THR A 195 -18.96 0.18 -10.51
N SER A 196 -18.82 1.38 -11.09
CA SER A 196 -17.65 1.89 -11.77
C SER A 196 -16.51 1.94 -10.78
N GLY A 197 -15.54 1.05 -10.97
CA GLY A 197 -14.13 1.33 -10.68
C GLY A 197 -13.80 1.65 -9.23
N TYR A 198 -13.84 0.66 -8.35
CA TYR A 198 -12.73 0.59 -7.39
C TYR A 198 -11.56 0.04 -8.19
N LEU A 199 -10.71 0.94 -8.71
CA LEU A 199 -9.43 0.57 -9.34
C LEU A 199 -8.56 -0.06 -8.25
N PHE A 200 -8.73 -1.35 -8.03
CA PHE A 200 -7.77 -2.17 -7.34
C PHE A 200 -6.50 -2.17 -8.21
N ASP A 201 -5.41 -1.65 -7.68
CA ASP A 201 -4.14 -1.64 -8.40
C ASP A 201 -3.55 -3.05 -8.38
N ILE A 202 -3.86 -3.83 -9.41
CA ILE A 202 -3.33 -5.20 -9.55
C ILE A 202 -1.80 -5.17 -9.66
N ALA A 203 -1.19 -4.06 -10.11
CA ALA A 203 0.26 -3.94 -10.12
C ALA A 203 0.82 -3.91 -8.69
N GLU A 204 0.21 -3.16 -7.78
CA GLU A 204 0.59 -3.15 -6.35
C GLU A 204 0.40 -4.52 -5.69
N LEU A 205 -0.68 -5.24 -6.05
CA LEU A 205 -0.87 -6.62 -5.60
C LEU A 205 0.27 -7.54 -6.07
N TYR A 206 0.68 -7.39 -7.34
CA TYR A 206 1.75 -8.17 -7.93
C TYR A 206 3.11 -7.88 -7.26
N GLU A 207 3.39 -6.63 -6.92
CA GLU A 207 4.57 -6.23 -6.12
C GLU A 207 4.61 -6.95 -4.77
N ILE A 208 3.50 -6.92 -4.02
CA ILE A 208 3.42 -7.58 -2.70
C ILE A 208 3.57 -9.09 -2.83
N TYR A 209 2.92 -9.68 -3.84
CA TYR A 209 3.05 -11.10 -4.16
C TYR A 209 4.50 -11.50 -4.41
N LEU A 210 5.23 -10.77 -5.27
CA LEU A 210 6.64 -11.03 -5.54
C LEU A 210 7.50 -10.84 -4.29
N GLY A 211 7.26 -9.78 -3.52
CA GLY A 211 7.97 -9.52 -2.27
C GLY A 211 7.85 -10.68 -1.28
N LYS A 212 6.64 -11.22 -1.10
CA LYS A 212 6.41 -12.39 -0.24
C LYS A 212 6.97 -13.68 -0.83
N LEU A 213 6.83 -13.90 -2.14
CA LEU A 213 7.38 -15.06 -2.82
C LEU A 213 8.91 -15.12 -2.64
N LEU A 214 9.61 -14.01 -2.85
CA LEU A 214 11.06 -13.96 -2.66
C LEU A 214 11.43 -14.04 -1.17
N SER A 215 10.73 -13.34 -0.28
CA SER A 215 11.05 -13.37 1.16
C SER A 215 10.93 -14.78 1.76
N ARG A 216 9.98 -15.60 1.29
CA ARG A 216 9.80 -16.98 1.77
C ARG A 216 10.87 -17.93 1.24
N ASN A 217 11.33 -17.72 0.01
CA ASN A 217 12.28 -18.62 -0.66
C ASN A 217 13.75 -18.22 -0.45
N PHE A 218 14.03 -16.98 -0.05
CA PHE A 218 15.40 -16.45 0.15
C PHE A 218 15.60 -15.95 1.59
N PRO A 219 15.67 -16.85 2.60
CA PRO A 219 15.79 -16.46 4.00
C PRO A 219 17.10 -15.73 4.32
N GLU A 220 18.15 -15.91 3.52
CA GLU A 220 19.44 -15.19 3.67
C GLU A 220 19.40 -13.74 3.15
N TRP A 221 18.27 -13.31 2.58
CA TRP A 221 18.08 -11.98 2.01
C TRP A 221 16.97 -11.24 2.75
N PHE A 222 17.23 -9.99 3.11
CA PHE A 222 16.17 -9.07 3.49
C PHE A 222 15.47 -8.59 2.23
N VAL A 223 14.20 -8.95 2.08
CA VAL A 223 13.36 -8.50 0.97
C VAL A 223 12.51 -7.34 1.45
N SER A 224 12.69 -6.18 0.84
CA SER A 224 11.96 -4.96 1.18
C SER A 224 11.43 -4.31 -0.08
N GLY A 225 10.13 -4.01 -0.09
CA GLY A 225 9.51 -3.21 -1.15
C GLY A 225 9.28 -1.76 -0.71
N GLN A 226 9.27 -0.85 -1.68
CA GLN A 226 8.90 0.57 -1.51
C GLN A 226 9.68 1.29 -0.39
N VAL A 227 10.96 0.98 -0.25
CA VAL A 227 11.84 1.68 0.71
C VAL A 227 12.13 3.08 0.18
N GLU A 228 11.96 4.09 1.03
CA GLU A 228 12.30 5.47 0.67
C GLU A 228 13.82 5.60 0.52
N LEU A 229 14.28 5.90 -0.69
CA LEU A 229 15.67 6.20 -0.99
C LEU A 229 15.85 7.70 -1.21
N PRO A 230 16.33 8.44 -0.20
CA PRO A 230 16.49 9.89 -0.30
C PRO A 230 17.71 10.25 -1.15
N ILE A 231 17.47 10.99 -2.23
CA ILE A 231 18.50 11.55 -3.11
C ILE A 231 18.65 13.06 -2.89
N TYR A 232 19.89 13.55 -3.07
CA TYR A 232 20.23 14.97 -2.89
C TYR A 232 19.85 15.51 -1.51
N GLN A 233 20.16 14.76 -0.46
CA GLN A 233 19.73 15.05 0.93
C GLN A 233 20.07 16.46 1.42
N LYS A 234 21.15 17.06 0.91
CA LYS A 234 21.68 18.35 1.34
C LYS A 234 21.24 19.52 0.43
N GLN A 235 20.41 19.25 -0.58
CA GLN A 235 20.10 20.20 -1.65
C GLN A 235 18.63 20.60 -1.62
N PHE A 236 18.31 21.79 -2.14
CA PHE A 236 16.93 22.30 -2.17
C PHE A 236 15.99 21.45 -3.04
N TYR A 237 16.54 20.69 -3.98
CA TYR A 237 15.81 19.76 -4.85
C TYR A 237 15.85 18.31 -4.33
N ARG A 238 16.00 18.11 -3.02
CA ARG A 238 15.86 16.79 -2.39
C ARG A 238 14.60 16.08 -2.89
N ARG A 239 14.76 14.82 -3.25
CA ARG A 239 13.70 13.92 -3.69
C ARG A 239 13.93 12.55 -3.07
N SER A 240 12.93 11.70 -3.16
CA SER A 240 13.05 10.30 -2.78
C SER A 240 12.61 9.43 -3.95
N ILE A 241 13.34 8.35 -4.19
CA ILE A 241 12.97 7.31 -5.14
C ILE A 241 12.48 6.09 -4.35
N PHE A 242 11.56 5.33 -4.94
CA PHE A 242 10.89 4.22 -4.27
C PHE A 242 11.01 2.99 -5.17
N PRO A 243 12.03 2.15 -4.98
CA PRO A 243 12.12 0.90 -5.71
C PRO A 243 11.00 -0.05 -5.31
N ASP A 244 10.48 -0.79 -6.28
CA ASP A 244 9.41 -1.75 -6.05
C ASP A 244 9.91 -2.89 -5.15
N LEU A 245 11.10 -3.42 -5.42
CA LEU A 245 11.65 -4.58 -4.72
C LEU A 245 13.18 -4.54 -4.61
N ILE A 246 13.68 -4.55 -3.39
CA ILE A 246 15.10 -4.63 -3.07
C ILE A 246 15.35 -5.87 -2.23
N MET A 247 16.31 -6.69 -2.65
CA MET A 247 16.85 -7.76 -1.82
C MET A 247 18.25 -7.39 -1.35
N LYS A 248 18.47 -7.38 -0.04
CA LYS A 248 19.79 -7.14 0.55
C LYS A 248 20.28 -8.40 1.26
N HIS A 249 21.44 -8.91 0.86
CA HIS A 249 22.03 -10.08 1.49
C HIS A 249 22.40 -9.76 2.94
N LYS A 250 22.04 -10.65 3.87
CA LYS A 250 22.18 -10.42 5.31
C LYS A 250 23.63 -10.28 5.75
N THR A 251 24.54 -11.05 5.15
CA THR A 251 25.95 -11.12 5.56
C THR A 251 26.86 -10.27 4.67
N SER A 252 26.78 -10.44 3.35
CA SER A 252 27.67 -9.75 2.41
C SER A 252 27.25 -8.31 2.10
N GLY A 253 26.01 -7.93 2.44
CA GLY A 253 25.48 -6.59 2.16
C GLY A 253 25.16 -6.32 0.68
N LYS A 254 25.37 -7.30 -0.21
CA LYS A 254 25.08 -7.20 -1.64
C LYS A 254 23.60 -6.97 -1.90
N ILE A 255 23.30 -6.27 -2.99
CA ILE A 255 21.98 -5.75 -3.31
C ILE A 255 21.52 -6.25 -4.68
N ILE A 256 20.28 -6.71 -4.73
CA ILE A 256 19.55 -7.01 -5.95
C ILE A 256 18.40 -6.02 -6.04
N ALA A 257 18.36 -5.24 -7.13
CA ALA A 257 17.29 -4.29 -7.39
C ALA A 257 16.37 -4.84 -8.48
N LEU A 258 15.08 -4.95 -8.18
CA LEU A 258 14.07 -5.45 -9.08
C LEU A 258 12.92 -4.45 -9.18
N ASP A 259 12.46 -4.23 -10.40
CA ASP A 259 11.30 -3.40 -10.69
C ASP A 259 10.20 -4.29 -11.28
N ALA A 260 9.03 -4.27 -10.65
CA ALA A 260 7.95 -5.21 -10.94
C ALA A 260 6.91 -4.53 -11.81
N LYS A 261 6.62 -5.11 -12.97
CA LYS A 261 5.72 -4.50 -13.94
C LYS A 261 4.62 -5.46 -14.33
N PHE A 262 3.39 -5.11 -13.96
CA PHE A 262 2.21 -5.88 -14.30
C PHE A 262 1.69 -5.53 -15.70
N LYS A 263 2.43 -5.93 -16.73
CA LYS A 263 2.05 -5.79 -18.14
C LYS A 263 2.42 -7.04 -18.93
N ARG A 264 1.67 -7.30 -20.01
CA ARG A 264 1.91 -8.47 -20.85
C ARG A 264 3.08 -8.15 -21.77
N ILE A 265 4.12 -8.97 -21.68
CA ILE A 265 5.26 -8.93 -22.58
C ILE A 265 5.28 -10.19 -23.43
N GLU A 266 5.62 -10.03 -24.70
CA GLU A 266 5.83 -11.10 -25.68
C GLU A 266 7.32 -11.37 -25.94
N MET A 267 8.20 -10.75 -25.15
CA MET A 267 9.66 -10.76 -25.31
C MET A 267 10.12 -10.14 -26.63
N GLN A 268 9.44 -9.08 -27.07
CA GLN A 268 9.84 -8.26 -28.21
C GLN A 268 10.48 -6.95 -27.73
N ASN A 269 11.36 -6.36 -28.54
CA ASN A 269 12.06 -5.11 -28.19
C ASN A 269 11.13 -3.95 -27.80
N LYS A 270 9.87 -3.97 -28.27
CA LYS A 270 8.87 -2.92 -28.00
C LYS A 270 8.13 -3.10 -26.67
N ASP A 271 8.31 -4.24 -26.00
CA ASP A 271 7.55 -4.58 -24.78
C ASP A 271 8.16 -3.96 -23.52
N VAL A 272 9.47 -3.70 -23.55
CA VAL A 272 10.19 -3.02 -22.48
C VAL A 272 10.19 -1.53 -22.76
N ASP A 273 9.52 -0.76 -21.90
CA ASP A 273 9.42 0.69 -22.09
C ASP A 273 10.73 1.36 -21.69
N ARG A 274 11.08 2.42 -22.40
CA ARG A 274 12.26 3.24 -22.03
C ARG A 274 12.13 3.78 -20.60
N ALA A 275 10.91 4.11 -20.18
CA ALA A 275 10.64 4.58 -18.82
C ALA A 275 11.03 3.54 -17.76
N ASP A 276 10.70 2.26 -17.99
CA ASP A 276 11.04 1.15 -17.08
C ASP A 276 12.55 0.99 -17.00
N LEU A 277 13.26 1.03 -18.14
CA LEU A 277 14.72 0.99 -18.20
C LEU A 277 15.35 2.17 -17.45
N HIS A 278 14.84 3.38 -17.64
CA HIS A 278 15.33 4.56 -16.92
C HIS A 278 15.11 4.44 -15.41
N GLN A 279 13.97 3.89 -14.98
CA GLN A 279 13.65 3.68 -13.58
C GLN A 279 14.62 2.68 -12.93
N ILE A 280 14.77 1.49 -13.51
CA ILE A 280 15.66 0.45 -12.95
C ILE A 280 17.13 0.86 -13.00
N HIS A 281 17.57 1.56 -14.06
CA HIS A 281 18.93 2.12 -14.11
C HIS A 281 19.17 3.23 -13.08
N SER A 282 18.13 4.00 -12.72
CA SER A 282 18.24 4.98 -11.63
C SER A 282 18.50 4.29 -10.29
N TYR A 283 17.85 3.15 -10.03
CA TYR A 283 18.13 2.34 -8.85
C TYR A 283 19.54 1.75 -8.90
N ALA A 284 19.97 1.29 -10.09
CA ALA A 284 21.31 0.75 -10.25
C ALA A 284 22.39 1.78 -9.94
N GLY A 285 22.22 3.02 -10.44
CA GLY A 285 23.13 4.13 -10.16
C GLY A 285 23.13 4.60 -8.70
N TYR A 286 22.06 4.35 -7.94
CA TYR A 286 22.00 4.67 -6.51
C TYR A 286 22.83 3.68 -5.67
N TYR A 287 22.73 2.38 -5.96
CA TYR A 287 23.41 1.32 -5.17
C TYR A 287 24.85 1.02 -5.62
N GLN A 288 25.21 1.37 -6.85
CA GLN A 288 26.59 1.33 -7.36
C GLN A 288 27.30 -0.01 -7.09
N ASN A 289 28.30 -0.03 -6.21
CA ASN A 289 29.20 -1.16 -5.97
C ASN A 289 28.57 -2.30 -5.15
N ASP A 290 27.50 -2.00 -4.41
CA ASP A 290 26.79 -3.00 -3.62
C ASP A 290 25.79 -3.79 -4.49
N LEU A 291 25.42 -3.23 -5.64
CA LEU A 291 24.53 -3.87 -6.60
C LEU A 291 25.23 -5.04 -7.30
N VAL A 292 24.53 -6.18 -7.40
CA VAL A 292 25.01 -7.36 -8.13
C VAL A 292 24.08 -7.77 -9.27
N VAL A 293 22.78 -7.54 -9.10
CA VAL A 293 21.76 -7.83 -10.11
C VAL A 293 20.77 -6.67 -10.15
N SER A 294 20.43 -6.25 -11.36
CA SER A 294 19.40 -5.27 -11.63
C SER A 294 18.43 -5.86 -12.64
N GLY A 295 17.12 -5.71 -12.47
CA GLY A 295 16.21 -6.33 -13.43
C GLY A 295 14.76 -5.92 -13.38
N LEU A 296 14.05 -6.33 -14.43
CA LEU A 296 12.61 -6.12 -14.59
C LEU A 296 11.89 -7.47 -14.44
N ILE A 297 10.85 -7.50 -13.62
CA ILE A 297 10.09 -8.72 -13.34
C ILE A 297 8.64 -8.59 -13.84
N TYR A 298 8.20 -9.56 -14.64
CA TYR A 298 6.89 -9.55 -15.31
C TYR A 298 6.09 -10.84 -15.11
N PRO A 299 4.75 -10.82 -15.19
CA PRO A 299 3.98 -12.03 -15.47
C PRO A 299 4.20 -12.44 -16.94
N LEU A 300 4.93 -13.54 -17.17
CA LEU A 300 5.35 -13.96 -18.51
C LEU A 300 4.25 -14.75 -19.21
N SER A 301 3.87 -14.33 -20.41
CA SER A 301 2.91 -15.06 -21.26
C SER A 301 3.56 -16.17 -22.11
N LYS A 302 4.91 -16.22 -22.15
CA LYS A 302 5.69 -17.20 -22.91
C LYS A 302 6.84 -17.70 -22.05
N LYS A 303 7.32 -18.92 -22.34
CA LYS A 303 8.54 -19.44 -21.69
C LYS A 303 9.73 -18.52 -21.99
N ILE A 304 10.50 -18.23 -20.95
CA ILE A 304 11.67 -17.36 -21.03
C ILE A 304 12.80 -18.02 -21.84
N ASN A 305 13.47 -17.23 -22.67
CA ASN A 305 14.72 -17.62 -23.30
C ASN A 305 15.86 -16.87 -22.59
N LEU A 306 16.64 -17.59 -21.79
CA LEU A 306 17.66 -17.01 -20.92
C LEU A 306 18.73 -16.24 -21.71
N ASP A 307 19.13 -16.74 -22.87
CA ASP A 307 20.18 -16.13 -23.70
C ASP A 307 19.81 -14.74 -24.23
N LYS A 308 18.51 -14.44 -24.31
CA LYS A 308 17.99 -13.13 -24.76
C LYS A 308 17.51 -12.24 -23.62
N SER A 309 17.30 -12.83 -22.45
CA SER A 309 16.70 -12.17 -21.30
C SER A 309 17.74 -11.72 -20.28
N TYR A 310 18.90 -12.38 -20.24
CA TYR A 310 19.97 -12.09 -19.28
C TYR A 310 21.15 -11.45 -19.99
N SER A 311 21.74 -10.45 -19.34
CA SER A 311 22.98 -9.81 -19.74
C SER A 311 23.96 -9.87 -18.58
N ASP A 312 25.20 -10.28 -18.86
CA ASP A 312 26.25 -10.38 -17.85
C ASP A 312 26.67 -9.00 -17.29
N SER A 313 26.33 -7.93 -18.01
CA SER A 313 26.57 -6.55 -17.59
C SER A 313 25.31 -5.68 -17.67
N LEU A 314 25.32 -4.56 -16.94
CA LEU A 314 24.16 -3.68 -16.78
C LEU A 314 23.66 -3.08 -18.11
N TYR A 315 24.57 -2.87 -19.06
CA TYR A 315 24.30 -2.25 -20.35
C TYR A 315 24.65 -3.14 -21.55
N GLY A 316 25.05 -4.40 -21.33
CA GLY A 316 25.51 -5.30 -22.40
C GLY A 316 26.94 -5.04 -22.89
N ASN A 317 27.73 -4.26 -22.14
CA ASN A 317 29.13 -3.93 -22.43
C ASN A 317 30.05 -4.43 -21.30
N ASP A 318 31.32 -4.72 -21.57
CA ASP A 318 32.28 -5.33 -20.61
C ASP A 318 32.73 -4.44 -19.43
N ASN A 319 32.03 -3.32 -19.18
CA ASN A 319 32.49 -2.29 -18.25
C ASN A 319 31.97 -2.47 -16.80
N ASN A 320 31.07 -3.42 -16.54
CA ASN A 320 30.51 -3.62 -15.21
C ASN A 320 30.10 -5.08 -14.96
N ASN A 321 30.29 -5.55 -13.72
CA ASN A 321 29.96 -6.91 -13.26
C ASN A 321 28.52 -7.06 -12.74
N VAL A 322 27.70 -6.00 -12.82
CA VAL A 322 26.27 -6.05 -12.45
C VAL A 322 25.50 -6.74 -13.56
N ARG A 323 24.86 -7.88 -13.27
CA ARG A 323 24.00 -8.56 -14.25
C ARG A 323 22.68 -7.83 -14.44
N PHE A 324 22.22 -7.73 -15.69
CA PHE A 324 20.88 -7.25 -16.00
C PHE A 324 19.96 -8.39 -16.39
N ILE A 325 18.78 -8.49 -15.77
CA ILE A 325 17.82 -9.56 -16.05
C ILE A 325 16.44 -9.00 -16.42
N VAL A 326 15.78 -9.66 -17.37
CA VAL A 326 14.34 -9.56 -17.60
C VAL A 326 13.76 -10.94 -17.34
N ASP A 327 13.08 -11.11 -16.21
CA ASP A 327 12.55 -12.41 -15.78
C ASP A 327 11.12 -12.29 -15.24
N GLY A 328 10.57 -13.37 -14.71
CA GLY A 328 9.18 -13.42 -14.30
C GLY A 328 8.62 -14.81 -14.04
N VAL A 329 7.46 -14.85 -13.41
CA VAL A 329 6.67 -16.07 -13.26
C VAL A 329 5.89 -16.29 -14.56
N TYR A 330 5.95 -17.50 -15.11
CA TYR A 330 5.13 -17.87 -16.27
C TYR A 330 3.68 -18.01 -15.84
N VAL A 331 2.78 -17.30 -16.52
CA VAL A 331 1.36 -17.28 -16.21
C VAL A 331 0.55 -17.39 -17.50
N ASP A 332 -0.37 -18.35 -17.52
CA ASP A 332 -1.32 -18.57 -18.60
C ASP A 332 -2.75 -18.71 -18.04
N GLU A 333 -3.74 -18.22 -18.79
CA GLU A 333 -5.12 -18.03 -18.32
C GLU A 333 -5.79 -19.37 -17.94
N ASN A 334 -5.37 -20.46 -18.58
CA ASN A 334 -5.94 -21.79 -18.40
C ASN A 334 -5.15 -22.68 -17.42
N GLN A 335 -4.15 -22.12 -16.72
CA GLN A 335 -3.34 -22.91 -15.79
C GLN A 335 -4.09 -23.30 -14.52
N THR A 336 -3.80 -24.53 -14.06
CA THR A 336 -4.21 -24.98 -12.73
C THR A 336 -3.33 -24.34 -11.66
N MET A 337 -3.75 -24.42 -10.39
CA MET A 337 -2.96 -23.92 -9.27
C MET A 337 -1.60 -24.64 -9.18
N ASP A 338 -1.56 -25.93 -9.49
CA ASP A 338 -0.34 -26.75 -9.46
C ASP A 338 0.65 -26.33 -10.56
N ASP A 339 0.17 -26.06 -11.78
CA ASP A 339 0.99 -25.55 -12.90
C ASP A 339 1.62 -24.19 -12.56
N LEU A 340 0.85 -23.34 -11.87
CA LEU A 340 1.31 -22.03 -11.44
C LEU A 340 2.39 -22.15 -10.36
N ILE A 341 2.20 -23.03 -9.37
CA ILE A 341 3.22 -23.33 -8.34
C ILE A 341 4.50 -23.89 -8.99
N GLU A 342 4.37 -24.75 -9.99
CA GLU A 342 5.53 -25.23 -10.73
C GLU A 342 6.26 -24.08 -11.46
N SER A 343 5.50 -23.16 -12.04
CA SER A 343 6.04 -21.96 -12.70
C SER A 343 6.75 -21.01 -11.71
N GLU A 344 6.20 -20.85 -10.51
CA GLU A 344 6.84 -20.16 -9.38
C GLU A 344 8.16 -20.84 -8.99
N ASN A 345 8.16 -22.16 -8.81
CA ASN A 345 9.36 -22.93 -8.45
C ASN A 345 10.46 -22.81 -9.51
N ARG A 346 10.09 -22.82 -10.80
CA ARG A 346 11.04 -22.57 -11.90
C ARG A 346 11.63 -21.16 -11.83
N PHE A 347 10.83 -20.15 -11.51
CA PHE A 347 11.31 -18.77 -11.31
C PHE A 347 12.25 -18.67 -10.10
N VAL A 348 11.87 -19.23 -8.95
CA VAL A 348 12.70 -19.29 -7.74
C VAL A 348 14.03 -20.00 -8.02
N LYS A 349 14.02 -21.10 -8.77
CA LYS A 349 15.25 -21.82 -9.14
C LYS A 349 16.20 -20.96 -9.99
N ARG A 350 15.68 -20.17 -10.94
CA ARG A 350 16.48 -19.22 -11.72
C ARG A 350 17.05 -18.11 -10.85
N MET A 351 16.23 -17.51 -9.98
CA MET A 351 16.69 -16.51 -9.03
C MET A 351 17.76 -17.08 -8.08
N THR A 352 17.63 -18.34 -7.66
CA THR A 352 18.62 -19.02 -6.81
C THR A 352 19.98 -19.15 -7.51
N GLN A 353 20.00 -19.45 -8.81
CA GLN A 353 21.26 -19.49 -9.57
C GLN A 353 21.95 -18.12 -9.65
N LEU A 354 21.16 -17.04 -9.65
CA LEU A 354 21.69 -15.68 -9.63
C LEU A 354 22.24 -15.30 -8.25
N THR A 355 21.55 -15.69 -7.17
CA THR A 355 21.92 -15.35 -5.80
C THR A 355 23.02 -16.23 -5.21
N SER A 356 23.17 -17.49 -5.64
CA SER A 356 24.15 -18.45 -5.10
C SER A 356 25.63 -18.05 -5.29
N ASN A 357 25.90 -17.00 -6.05
CA ASN A 357 27.26 -16.48 -6.27
C ASN A 357 27.73 -15.49 -5.18
N TYR A 358 26.89 -15.20 -4.17
CA TYR A 358 27.09 -14.15 -3.17
C TYR A 358 26.62 -14.58 -1.78
#